data_AF-A0A4D6XGP8-F1
#
_entry.id   AF-A0A4D6XGP8-F1
#
_cell.length_a   1.000
_cell.length_b   1.000
_cell.length_c   1.000
_cell.angle_alpha   90.00
_cell.angle_beta   90.00
_cell.angle_gamma   90.00
#
_symmetry.space_group_name_H-M   'P 1'
#
loop_
_entity.id
_entity.type
_entity.pdbx_description
1 polymer ?
#
loop_
_entity_poly.entity_id
_entity_poly.type
_entity_poly.pdbx_seq_one_letter_code
_entity_poly.pdbx_strand_id
1 'polypeptide(L)'
;MLKSIPTLCLVAALAGCHTRTAHPVDEQARHAFTHDMMQALHQGIRHADTGAQVGAVSLKITLDRQSAPIGCEATRARAKHRLLLPSDVPTTDFQALARLVEAQCWKNIYPLVPPTMVDDDGMTEIVAPMILMLPKELQAPDTPRRQANAQRDYFWQHLLRDQQVNSIGRASVYYQADAQGKVEGCLVRLYPHPMRMAEFRLDGELQARLNNRCMALDLRDLPGFIADQQGYTALDYAPWRVGQP
;
A
#
# COMPACT_ATOMS: atom_id res chain seq x y z
N MET A 1 -82.65 -1.72 31.75
CA MET A 1 -81.80 -0.51 31.69
C MET A 1 -80.54 -0.76 32.50
N LEU A 2 -79.43 -1.15 31.86
CA LEU A 2 -78.12 -1.25 32.48
C LEU A 2 -77.11 -0.65 31.48
N LYS A 3 -76.30 0.29 31.98
CA LYS A 3 -75.47 1.23 31.21
C LYS A 3 -74.21 0.57 30.65
N SER A 4 -73.92 0.87 29.38
CA SER A 4 -72.67 0.55 28.68
C SER A 4 -71.49 1.36 29.26
N ILE A 5 -70.35 0.69 29.45
CA ILE A 5 -69.05 1.30 29.79
C ILE A 5 -68.15 1.13 28.55
N PRO A 6 -67.58 2.20 27.98
CA PRO A 6 -66.62 2.06 26.89
C PRO A 6 -65.21 1.82 27.45
N THR A 7 -64.63 0.68 27.11
CA THR A 7 -63.23 0.36 27.38
C THR A 7 -62.35 1.03 26.33
N LEU A 8 -61.55 2.01 26.78
CA LEU A 8 -60.54 2.69 25.98
C LEU A 8 -59.30 1.78 25.87
N CYS A 9 -59.11 1.09 24.75
CA CYS A 9 -57.86 0.36 24.48
C CYS A 9 -56.80 1.35 23.98
N LEU A 10 -55.93 1.77 24.89
CA LEU A 10 -54.70 2.52 24.59
C LEU A 10 -53.69 1.55 23.97
N VAL A 11 -53.53 1.57 22.64
CA VAL A 11 -52.46 0.83 21.95
C VAL A 11 -51.17 1.63 22.10
N ALA A 12 -50.35 1.26 23.09
CA ALA A 12 -48.98 1.74 23.21
C ALA A 12 -48.12 1.08 22.11
N ALA A 13 -47.90 1.80 21.00
CA ALA A 13 -46.88 1.44 20.03
C ALA A 13 -45.51 1.65 20.68
N LEU A 14 -44.93 0.56 21.19
CA LEU A 14 -43.52 0.51 21.58
C LEU A 14 -42.68 0.63 20.30
N ALA A 15 -42.35 1.86 19.91
CA ALA A 15 -41.25 2.12 19.00
C ALA A 15 -39.97 1.67 19.72
N GLY A 16 -39.52 0.45 19.44
CA GLY A 16 -38.22 -0.04 19.86
C GLY A 16 -37.15 0.80 19.17
N CYS A 17 -36.64 1.82 19.87
CA CYS A 17 -35.38 2.45 19.52
C CYS A 17 -34.29 1.37 19.63
N HIS A 18 -33.93 0.74 18.52
CA HIS A 18 -32.64 0.09 18.39
C HIS A 18 -31.57 1.18 18.42
N THR A 19 -31.15 1.58 19.61
CA THR A 19 -29.83 2.17 19.80
C THR A 19 -28.82 1.10 19.39
N ARG A 20 -28.41 1.13 18.12
CA ARG A 20 -27.22 0.42 17.64
C ARG A 20 -26.05 0.95 18.46
N THR A 21 -25.65 0.18 19.46
CA THR A 21 -24.38 0.39 20.13
C THR A 21 -23.29 0.21 19.08
N ALA A 22 -22.60 1.29 18.75
CA ALA A 22 -21.32 1.21 18.04
C ALA A 22 -20.49 0.13 18.74
N HIS A 23 -20.12 -0.92 18.01
CA HIS A 23 -19.30 -1.98 18.59
C HIS A 23 -18.02 -1.32 19.14
N PRO A 24 -17.66 -1.55 20.41
CA PRO A 24 -16.45 -0.97 20.96
C PRO A 24 -15.28 -1.44 20.09
N VAL A 25 -14.57 -0.50 19.48
CA VAL A 25 -13.37 -0.78 18.71
C VAL A 25 -12.38 -1.45 19.65
N ASP A 26 -11.94 -2.66 19.29
CA ASP A 26 -10.87 -3.33 20.02
C ASP A 26 -9.60 -2.49 19.89
N GLU A 27 -9.22 -1.84 20.97
CA GLU A 27 -8.08 -0.93 21.04
C GLU A 27 -6.77 -1.65 20.70
N GLN A 28 -6.65 -2.93 21.06
CA GLN A 28 -5.47 -3.73 20.73
C GLN A 28 -5.42 -4.03 19.22
N ALA A 29 -6.54 -4.44 18.62
CA ALA A 29 -6.63 -4.64 17.18
C ALA A 29 -6.33 -3.35 16.41
N ARG A 30 -6.85 -2.21 16.87
CA ARG A 30 -6.57 -0.89 16.29
C ARG A 30 -5.10 -0.53 16.34
N HIS A 31 -4.45 -0.75 17.48
CA HIS A 31 -3.03 -0.47 17.64
C HIS A 31 -2.16 -1.36 16.74
N ALA A 32 -2.42 -2.67 16.71
CA ALA A 32 -1.69 -3.61 15.86
C ALA A 32 -1.86 -3.26 14.37
N PHE A 33 -3.09 -3.05 13.92
CA PHE A 33 -3.38 -2.70 12.54
C PHE A 33 -2.74 -1.36 12.14
N THR A 34 -2.84 -0.33 12.97
CA THR A 34 -2.21 0.97 12.69
C THR A 34 -0.69 0.83 12.62
N HIS A 35 -0.09 0.04 13.52
CA HIS A 35 1.34 -0.24 13.49
C HIS A 35 1.78 -0.91 12.18
N ASP A 36 1.13 -2.00 11.79
CA ASP A 36 1.45 -2.77 10.58
C ASP A 36 1.22 -1.94 9.31
N MET A 37 0.13 -1.15 9.27
CA MET A 37 -0.16 -0.22 8.19
C MET A 37 0.97 0.83 8.03
N MET A 38 1.41 1.41 9.14
CA MET A 38 2.50 2.39 9.15
C MET A 38 3.83 1.77 8.75
N GLN A 39 4.13 0.55 9.20
CA GLN A 39 5.31 -0.19 8.76
C GLN A 39 5.28 -0.44 7.25
N ALA A 40 4.16 -0.92 6.72
CA ALA A 40 4.00 -1.16 5.29
C ALA A 40 4.28 0.09 4.47
N LEU A 41 3.73 1.24 4.89
CA LEU A 41 3.93 2.50 4.19
C LEU A 41 5.38 3.00 4.29
N HIS A 42 6.03 2.90 5.46
CA HIS A 42 7.45 3.21 5.60
C HIS A 42 8.31 2.32 4.67
N GLN A 43 8.00 1.03 4.55
CA GLN A 43 8.71 0.16 3.61
C GLN A 43 8.46 0.56 2.16
N GLY A 44 7.22 0.89 1.78
CA GLY A 44 6.90 1.42 0.45
C GLY A 44 7.72 2.66 0.11
N ILE A 45 7.76 3.64 1.02
CA ILE A 45 8.55 4.86 0.89
C ILE A 45 10.06 4.56 0.79
N ARG A 46 10.57 3.62 1.59
CA ARG A 46 11.98 3.22 1.50
C ARG A 46 12.34 2.58 0.16
N HIS A 47 11.40 1.89 -0.47
CA HIS A 47 11.64 1.26 -1.75
C HIS A 47 11.37 2.17 -2.97
N ALA A 48 10.84 3.37 -2.76
CA ALA A 48 10.74 4.35 -3.82
C ALA A 48 12.13 4.86 -4.20
N ASP A 49 12.45 4.93 -5.50
CA ASP A 49 13.63 5.64 -5.97
C ASP A 49 13.40 7.16 -5.91
N THR A 50 13.48 7.68 -4.68
CA THR A 50 13.41 9.11 -4.40
C THR A 50 14.73 9.57 -3.81
N GLY A 51 15.07 10.85 -4.01
CA GLY A 51 16.23 11.46 -3.37
C GLY A 51 16.08 11.53 -1.85
N ALA A 52 16.92 12.33 -1.19
CA ALA A 52 16.83 12.52 0.27
C ALA A 52 15.45 13.05 0.69
N GLN A 53 14.88 12.47 1.74
CA GLN A 53 13.56 12.84 2.28
C GLN A 53 13.63 12.90 3.80
N VAL A 54 13.55 14.09 4.36
CA VAL A 54 13.55 14.28 5.82
C VAL A 54 12.40 15.20 6.20
N GLY A 55 11.52 14.75 7.08
CA GLY A 55 10.45 15.59 7.56
C GLY A 55 9.33 14.84 8.25
N ALA A 56 8.30 15.58 8.64
CA ALA A 56 7.12 15.02 9.28
C ALA A 56 5.84 15.49 8.59
N VAL A 57 4.94 14.54 8.33
CA VAL A 57 3.59 14.79 7.81
C VAL A 57 2.55 14.13 8.71
N SER A 58 1.30 14.59 8.66
CA SER A 58 0.16 13.82 9.16
C SER A 58 -0.54 13.25 7.95
N LEU A 59 -0.65 11.93 7.85
CA LEU A 59 -1.33 11.28 6.75
C LEU A 59 -2.72 10.84 7.20
N LYS A 60 -3.75 11.26 6.47
CA LYS A 60 -5.10 10.70 6.52
C LYS A 60 -5.22 9.68 5.40
N ILE A 61 -5.54 8.45 5.75
CA ILE A 61 -5.80 7.35 4.81
C ILE A 61 -7.26 6.93 4.98
N THR A 62 -7.97 6.80 3.86
CA THR A 62 -9.29 6.19 3.80
C THR A 62 -9.18 4.88 3.03
N LEU A 63 -9.61 3.80 3.67
CA LEU A 63 -9.58 2.45 3.12
C LEU A 63 -11.00 1.94 2.88
N ASP A 64 -11.21 1.19 1.81
CA ASP A 64 -12.47 0.46 1.58
C ASP A 64 -12.52 -0.89 2.33
N ARG A 65 -13.61 -1.64 2.13
CA ARG A 65 -13.82 -2.96 2.74
C ARG A 65 -12.75 -4.01 2.39
N GLN A 66 -11.99 -3.78 1.32
CA GLN A 66 -10.88 -4.64 0.88
C GLN A 66 -9.52 -4.10 1.33
N SER A 67 -9.50 -3.08 2.18
CA SER A 67 -8.32 -2.30 2.56
C SER A 67 -7.59 -1.68 1.36
N ALA A 68 -8.29 -1.42 0.25
CA ALA A 68 -7.73 -0.65 -0.84
C ALA A 68 -7.76 0.84 -0.46
N PRO A 69 -6.69 1.60 -0.71
CA PRO A 69 -6.73 3.04 -0.53
C PRO A 69 -7.73 3.65 -1.49
N ILE A 70 -8.65 4.46 -0.95
CA ILE A 70 -9.61 5.29 -1.69
C ILE A 70 -9.48 6.78 -1.33
N GLY A 71 -8.62 7.11 -0.37
CA GLY A 71 -8.23 8.47 -0.03
C GLY A 71 -6.86 8.50 0.64
N CYS A 72 -5.99 9.39 0.19
CA CYS A 72 -4.67 9.65 0.78
C CYS A 72 -4.43 11.15 0.78
N GLU A 73 -4.33 11.75 1.97
CA GLU A 73 -4.13 13.20 2.13
C GLU A 73 -3.05 13.46 3.19
N ALA A 74 -1.95 14.07 2.78
CA ALA A 74 -0.88 14.47 3.67
C ALA A 74 -1.04 15.95 4.07
N THR A 75 -1.20 16.21 5.36
CA THR A 75 -1.21 17.55 5.93
C THR A 75 0.07 17.82 6.72
N ARG A 76 0.33 19.10 7.03
CA ARG A 76 1.48 19.47 7.88
C ARG A 76 1.35 18.79 9.25
N ALA A 77 2.43 18.17 9.71
CA ALA A 77 2.45 17.56 11.03
C ALA A 77 2.32 18.62 12.15
N ARG A 78 1.64 18.25 13.24
CA ARG A 78 1.58 19.06 14.46
C ARG A 78 2.98 19.36 14.98
N ALA A 79 3.16 20.51 15.64
CA ALA A 79 4.46 20.98 16.16
C ALA A 79 5.20 19.90 16.96
N LYS A 80 4.50 19.18 17.85
CA LYS A 80 5.09 18.11 18.67
C LYS A 80 5.79 17.01 17.87
N HIS A 81 5.33 16.69 16.65
CA HIS A 81 5.96 15.66 15.82
C HIS A 81 7.12 16.23 15.00
N ARG A 82 7.08 17.52 14.66
CA ARG A 82 8.20 18.20 13.99
C ARG A 82 9.41 18.34 14.93
N LEU A 83 9.16 18.50 16.23
CA LEU A 83 10.21 18.52 17.26
C LEU A 83 10.94 17.18 17.44
N LEU A 84 10.44 16.09 16.85
CA LEU A 84 11.12 14.79 16.86
C LEU A 84 12.17 14.67 15.74
N LEU A 85 12.24 15.63 14.82
CA LEU A 85 13.28 15.69 13.81
C LEU A 85 14.57 16.24 14.41
N PRO A 86 15.75 15.72 14.01
CA PRO A 86 17.03 16.31 14.39
C PRO A 86 17.11 17.78 13.94
N SER A 87 17.57 18.66 14.82
CA SER A 87 17.63 20.11 14.57
C SER A 87 18.68 20.51 13.54
N ASP A 88 19.65 19.64 13.28
CA ASP A 88 20.80 19.82 12.40
C ASP A 88 20.60 19.29 10.98
N VAL A 89 19.45 18.64 10.71
CA VAL A 89 19.18 18.04 9.40
C VAL A 89 18.21 18.91 8.59
N PRO A 90 18.58 19.37 7.38
CA PRO A 90 17.67 20.11 6.52
C PRO A 90 16.42 19.27 6.18
N THR A 91 15.25 19.85 6.41
CA THR A 91 13.97 19.20 6.08
C THR A 91 13.63 19.39 4.61
N THR A 92 13.06 18.36 4.00
CA THR A 92 12.43 18.44 2.68
C THR A 92 11.25 19.42 2.70
N ASP A 93 11.06 20.13 1.60
CA ASP A 93 9.85 20.94 1.40
C ASP A 93 8.58 20.10 1.61
N PHE A 94 7.58 20.69 2.26
CA PHE A 94 6.35 19.99 2.61
C PHE A 94 5.60 19.48 1.38
N GLN A 95 5.53 20.23 0.27
CA GLN A 95 4.80 19.79 -0.92
C GLN A 95 5.50 18.62 -1.61
N ALA A 96 6.84 18.62 -1.62
CA ALA A 96 7.59 17.48 -2.11
C ALA A 96 7.37 16.23 -1.24
N LEU A 97 7.40 16.40 0.09
CA LEU A 97 7.19 15.30 1.04
C LEU A 97 5.76 14.74 1.00
N ALA A 98 4.75 15.61 0.91
CA ALA A 98 3.34 15.24 0.80
C ALA A 98 3.10 14.41 -0.47
N ARG A 99 3.58 14.88 -1.63
CA ARG A 99 3.45 14.14 -2.90
C ARG A 99 4.08 12.75 -2.85
N LEU A 100 5.25 12.62 -2.22
CA LEU A 100 5.87 11.32 -2.04
C LEU A 100 5.00 10.40 -1.18
N VAL A 101 4.58 10.87 -0.01
CA VAL A 101 3.81 10.05 0.94
C VAL A 101 2.47 9.64 0.35
N GLU A 102 1.77 10.56 -0.30
CA GLU A 102 0.49 10.27 -0.97
C GLU A 102 0.68 9.28 -2.12
N ALA A 103 1.69 9.47 -2.97
CA ALA A 103 1.98 8.53 -4.05
C ALA A 103 2.28 7.12 -3.55
N GLN A 104 2.98 6.99 -2.41
CA GLN A 104 3.23 5.68 -1.79
C GLN A 104 2.01 5.13 -1.07
N CYS A 105 1.16 5.98 -0.50
CA CYS A 105 -0.10 5.58 0.12
C CYS A 105 -1.01 4.88 -0.88
N TRP A 106 -1.23 5.49 -2.06
CA TRP A 106 -2.03 4.90 -3.14
C TRP A 106 -1.45 3.58 -3.66
N LYS A 107 -0.13 3.45 -3.69
CA LYS A 107 0.58 2.28 -4.22
C LYS A 107 0.85 1.20 -3.18
N ASN A 108 0.44 1.34 -1.93
CA ASN A 108 0.78 0.37 -0.90
C ASN A 108 -0.21 -0.79 -0.83
N ILE A 109 0.24 -1.94 -0.31
CA ILE A 109 -0.65 -3.03 0.09
C ILE A 109 -0.74 -3.01 1.62
N TYR A 110 -1.93 -2.75 2.14
CA TYR A 110 -2.18 -2.69 3.58
C TYR A 110 -2.66 -4.04 4.11
N PRO A 111 -2.46 -4.34 5.40
CA PRO A 111 -3.12 -5.46 6.06
C PRO A 111 -4.64 -5.34 5.96
N LEU A 112 -5.33 -6.46 6.15
CA LEU A 112 -6.79 -6.45 6.18
C LEU A 112 -7.27 -5.63 7.40
N VAL A 113 -8.20 -4.71 7.17
CA VAL A 113 -8.80 -3.90 8.22
C VAL A 113 -9.63 -4.81 9.13
N PRO A 114 -9.46 -4.76 10.47
CA PRO A 114 -10.32 -5.48 11.38
C PRO A 114 -11.79 -5.08 11.21
N PRO A 115 -12.75 -6.02 11.16
CA PRO A 115 -14.17 -5.69 10.98
C PRO A 115 -14.72 -4.68 11.99
N THR A 116 -14.16 -4.63 13.19
CA THR A 116 -14.52 -3.69 14.26
C THR A 116 -14.11 -2.25 13.99
N MET A 117 -13.28 -2.00 12.98
CA MET A 117 -12.82 -0.67 12.56
C MET A 117 -13.52 -0.16 11.30
N VAL A 118 -14.32 -1.00 10.66
CA VAL A 118 -15.07 -0.64 9.46
C VAL A 118 -16.35 0.07 9.90
N ASP A 119 -16.59 1.27 9.37
CA ASP A 119 -17.81 2.02 9.61
C ASP A 119 -19.02 1.45 8.84
N ASP A 120 -20.20 2.05 9.05
CA ASP A 120 -21.44 1.62 8.41
C ASP A 120 -21.39 1.73 6.87
N ASP A 121 -20.61 2.66 6.33
CA ASP A 121 -20.40 2.87 4.90
C ASP A 121 -19.40 1.86 4.31
N GLY A 122 -18.74 1.06 5.15
CA GLY A 122 -17.73 0.10 4.71
C GLY A 122 -16.32 0.66 4.63
N MET A 123 -16.07 1.80 5.25
CA MET A 123 -14.82 2.52 5.16
C MET A 123 -14.09 2.54 6.49
N THR A 124 -12.79 2.83 6.43
CA THR A 124 -11.99 3.08 7.62
C THR A 124 -11.09 4.26 7.38
N GLU A 125 -11.21 5.27 8.25
CA GLU A 125 -10.33 6.44 8.25
C GLU A 125 -9.27 6.33 9.35
N ILE A 126 -8.01 6.56 8.97
CA ILE A 126 -6.87 6.52 9.89
C ILE A 126 -6.07 7.80 9.69
N VAL A 127 -5.80 8.50 10.79
CA VAL A 127 -4.95 9.68 10.81
C VAL A 127 -3.73 9.40 11.66
N ALA A 128 -2.56 9.31 11.04
CA ALA A 128 -1.32 8.98 11.72
C ALA A 128 -0.20 9.96 11.36
N PRO A 129 0.60 10.41 12.35
CA PRO A 129 1.83 11.14 12.05
C PRO A 129 2.86 10.20 11.45
N MET A 130 3.57 10.70 10.45
CA MET A 130 4.70 10.04 9.80
C MET A 130 5.95 10.88 9.98
N ILE A 131 7.04 10.23 10.37
CA ILE A 131 8.36 10.86 10.45
C ILE A 131 9.26 10.10 9.49
N LEU A 132 9.77 10.81 8.50
CA LEU A 132 10.61 10.26 7.45
C LEU A 132 12.03 10.75 7.63
N MET A 133 12.96 9.80 7.61
CA MET A 133 14.39 9.99 7.76
C MET A 133 15.08 9.13 6.71
N LEU A 134 15.12 9.64 5.47
CA LEU A 134 15.86 9.07 4.36
C LEU A 134 17.04 10.00 4.05
N PRO A 135 18.16 9.85 4.78
CA PRO A 135 19.32 10.73 4.61
C PRO A 135 19.96 10.54 3.24
N LYS A 136 20.63 11.59 2.75
CA LYS A 136 21.16 11.68 1.39
C LYS A 136 22.16 10.56 1.08
N GLU A 137 22.94 10.16 2.06
CA GLU A 137 23.97 9.12 1.95
C GLU A 137 23.35 7.76 1.60
N LEU A 138 22.16 7.47 2.15
CA LEU A 138 21.42 6.23 1.86
C LEU A 138 20.60 6.30 0.56
N GLN A 139 20.41 7.49 0.00
CA GLN A 139 19.69 7.73 -1.27
C GLN A 139 20.63 8.14 -2.41
N ALA A 140 21.95 8.10 -2.22
CA ALA A 140 22.89 8.53 -3.24
C ALA A 140 22.82 7.60 -4.48
N PRO A 141 23.02 8.15 -5.71
CA PRO A 141 22.88 7.41 -6.98
C PRO A 141 23.56 6.04 -6.99
N ASP A 142 24.79 6.00 -6.49
CA ASP A 142 25.68 4.83 -6.60
C ASP A 142 25.53 3.83 -5.44
N THR A 143 24.47 3.96 -4.64
CA THR A 143 24.24 3.04 -3.52
C THR A 143 23.55 1.76 -4.02
N PRO A 144 23.93 0.57 -3.47
CA PRO A 144 23.25 -0.68 -3.82
C PRO A 144 21.74 -0.64 -3.59
N ARG A 145 21.29 0.10 -2.57
CA ARG A 145 19.87 0.32 -2.29
C ARG A 145 19.18 1.05 -3.44
N ARG A 146 19.74 2.16 -3.91
CA ARG A 146 19.10 2.95 -4.96
C ARG A 146 19.04 2.18 -6.28
N GLN A 147 20.13 1.50 -6.62
CA GLN A 147 20.17 0.61 -7.78
C GLN A 147 19.08 -0.47 -7.66
N ALA A 148 18.94 -1.15 -6.52
CA ALA A 148 17.90 -2.15 -6.30
C ALA A 148 16.48 -1.57 -6.43
N ASN A 149 16.23 -0.37 -5.90
CA ASN A 149 14.94 0.32 -6.02
C ASN A 149 14.64 0.66 -7.49
N ALA A 150 15.61 1.23 -8.22
CA ALA A 150 15.48 1.59 -9.63
C ALA A 150 15.24 0.35 -10.52
N GLN A 151 15.94 -0.76 -10.25
CA GLN A 151 15.70 -2.03 -10.94
C GLN A 151 14.29 -2.57 -10.66
N ARG A 152 13.85 -2.55 -9.40
CA ARG A 152 12.50 -3.00 -9.02
C ARG A 152 11.43 -2.13 -9.69
N ASP A 153 11.63 -0.83 -9.76
CA ASP A 153 10.73 0.09 -10.46
C ASP A 153 10.71 -0.16 -11.97
N TYR A 154 11.87 -0.42 -12.59
CA TYR A 154 11.97 -0.85 -14.00
C TYR A 154 11.14 -2.12 -14.24
N PHE A 155 11.33 -3.17 -13.46
CA PHE A 155 10.58 -4.41 -13.63
C PHE A 155 9.09 -4.22 -13.36
N TRP A 156 8.71 -3.41 -12.38
CA TRP A 156 7.30 -3.09 -12.14
C TRP A 156 6.67 -2.43 -13.38
N GLN A 157 7.34 -1.41 -13.93
CA GLN A 157 6.85 -0.67 -15.10
C GLN A 157 6.66 -1.57 -16.31
N HIS A 158 7.64 -2.45 -16.57
CA HIS A 158 7.63 -3.29 -17.77
C HIS A 158 6.88 -4.61 -17.61
N LEU A 159 6.58 -5.06 -16.39
CA LEU A 159 5.89 -6.33 -16.16
C LEU A 159 4.47 -6.17 -15.62
N LEU A 160 4.22 -5.26 -14.69
CA LEU A 160 2.95 -5.21 -13.94
C LEU A 160 2.07 -3.99 -14.26
N ARG A 161 2.64 -2.86 -14.68
CA ARG A 161 1.90 -1.59 -14.85
C ARG A 161 0.56 -1.73 -15.53
N ASP A 162 0.58 -2.34 -16.72
CA ASP A 162 -0.60 -2.42 -17.59
C ASP A 162 -1.29 -3.79 -17.50
N GLN A 163 -1.02 -4.55 -16.44
CA GLN A 163 -1.67 -5.84 -16.23
C GLN A 163 -3.01 -5.65 -15.53
N GLN A 164 -4.01 -6.39 -15.98
CA GLN A 164 -5.20 -6.62 -15.19
C GLN A 164 -4.88 -7.70 -14.15
N VAL A 165 -5.12 -7.38 -12.88
CA VAL A 165 -4.98 -8.33 -11.77
C VAL A 165 -6.24 -8.29 -10.91
N ASN A 166 -6.69 -9.45 -10.45
CA ASN A 166 -7.88 -9.62 -9.61
C ASN A 166 -7.53 -10.29 -8.26
N SER A 167 -6.24 -10.31 -7.94
CA SER A 167 -5.62 -11.01 -6.80
C SER A 167 -4.58 -10.08 -6.17
N ILE A 168 -4.28 -10.30 -4.89
CA ILE A 168 -3.24 -9.58 -4.16
C ILE A 168 -2.08 -10.55 -3.92
N GLY A 169 -0.89 -10.20 -4.37
CA GLY A 169 0.24 -11.12 -4.31
C GLY A 169 1.61 -10.48 -4.54
N ARG A 170 2.58 -11.37 -4.73
CA ARG A 170 3.96 -11.04 -5.08
C ARG A 170 4.38 -11.83 -6.32
N ALA A 171 4.95 -11.15 -7.30
CA ALA A 171 5.62 -11.76 -8.44
C ALA A 171 7.12 -11.81 -8.19
N SER A 172 7.67 -13.01 -8.07
CA SER A 172 9.12 -13.23 -8.05
C SER A 172 9.61 -13.45 -9.47
N VAL A 173 10.61 -12.67 -9.88
CA VAL A 173 11.16 -12.69 -11.24
C VAL A 173 12.61 -13.11 -11.17
N TYR A 174 12.94 -14.21 -11.82
CA TYR A 174 14.29 -14.71 -12.02
C TYR A 174 14.63 -14.53 -13.48
N TYR A 175 15.78 -13.95 -13.80
CA TYR A 175 16.16 -13.67 -15.19
C TYR A 175 17.64 -13.93 -15.43
N GLN A 176 17.96 -14.20 -16.70
CA GLN A 176 19.30 -14.28 -17.26
C GLN A 176 19.30 -13.53 -18.59
N ALA A 177 20.31 -12.70 -18.82
CA ALA A 177 20.52 -11.98 -20.07
C ALA A 177 21.94 -12.16 -20.60
N ASP A 178 22.07 -12.07 -21.92
CA ASP A 178 23.36 -12.10 -22.61
C ASP A 178 24.14 -10.79 -22.46
N ALA A 179 25.35 -10.74 -23.02
CA ALA A 179 26.19 -9.55 -23.06
C ALA A 179 25.56 -8.34 -23.76
N GLN A 180 24.52 -8.54 -24.58
CA GLN A 180 23.78 -7.50 -25.29
C GLN A 180 22.52 -7.07 -24.52
N GLY A 181 22.26 -7.64 -23.34
CA GLY A 181 21.09 -7.33 -22.51
C GLY A 181 19.80 -8.01 -22.97
N LYS A 182 19.86 -8.90 -23.95
CA LYS A 182 18.69 -9.68 -24.36
C LYS A 182 18.45 -10.79 -23.34
N VAL A 183 17.20 -10.94 -22.91
CA VAL A 183 16.81 -12.01 -21.97
C VAL A 183 16.86 -13.37 -22.67
N GLU A 184 17.67 -14.28 -22.14
CA GLU A 184 17.79 -15.68 -22.61
C GLU A 184 16.97 -16.64 -21.77
N GLY A 185 16.72 -16.29 -20.51
CA GLY A 185 15.88 -17.05 -19.61
C GLY A 185 15.15 -16.14 -18.64
N CYS A 186 13.85 -16.37 -18.45
CA CYS A 186 13.09 -15.73 -17.40
C CYS A 186 12.01 -16.65 -16.85
N LEU A 187 11.88 -16.62 -15.52
CA LEU A 187 10.84 -17.30 -14.77
C LEU A 187 10.18 -16.33 -13.79
N VAL A 188 8.88 -16.13 -13.98
CA VAL A 188 7.99 -15.39 -13.10
C VAL A 188 7.11 -16.38 -12.35
N ARG A 189 7.10 -16.26 -11.01
CA ARG A 189 6.25 -17.06 -10.12
C ARG A 189 5.41 -16.15 -9.25
N LEU A 190 4.13 -16.50 -9.11
CA LEU A 190 3.19 -15.78 -8.26
C LEU A 190 3.06 -16.43 -6.88
N TYR A 191 3.10 -15.61 -5.84
CA TYR A 191 3.02 -16.03 -4.44
C TYR A 191 2.03 -15.16 -3.66
N PRO A 192 1.48 -15.69 -2.54
CA PRO A 192 0.70 -14.87 -1.61
C PRO A 192 1.51 -13.71 -1.05
N HIS A 193 0.87 -12.55 -0.92
CA HIS A 193 1.47 -11.44 -0.21
C HIS A 193 1.43 -11.71 1.31
N PRO A 194 2.52 -11.50 2.08
CA PRO A 194 2.59 -11.91 3.49
C PRO A 194 1.53 -11.25 4.38
N MET A 195 1.09 -10.03 4.06
CA MET A 195 0.02 -9.35 4.81
C MET A 195 -1.40 -9.66 4.31
N ARG A 196 -1.54 -10.35 3.17
CA ARG A 196 -2.81 -10.57 2.43
C ARG A 196 -2.85 -11.97 1.83
N MET A 197 -2.51 -12.96 2.65
CA MET A 197 -2.36 -14.36 2.19
C MET A 197 -3.69 -14.95 1.71
N ALA A 198 -4.81 -14.57 2.33
CA ALA A 198 -6.13 -15.11 2.04
C ALA A 198 -6.73 -14.57 0.73
N GLU A 199 -6.29 -13.39 0.29
CA GLU A 199 -6.74 -12.72 -0.93
C GLU A 199 -5.94 -13.13 -2.16
N PHE A 200 -4.90 -13.95 -1.97
CA PHE A 200 -4.16 -14.50 -3.08
C PHE A 200 -4.95 -15.61 -3.77
N ARG A 201 -5.10 -15.43 -5.08
CA ARG A 201 -5.55 -16.47 -6.01
C ARG A 201 -4.46 -16.65 -7.06
N LEU A 202 -4.08 -17.90 -7.30
CA LEU A 202 -3.15 -18.22 -8.37
C LEU A 202 -3.83 -17.97 -9.71
N ASP A 203 -3.30 -17.03 -10.49
CA ASP A 203 -3.74 -16.70 -11.83
C ASP A 203 -2.70 -17.18 -12.84
N GLY A 204 -2.98 -18.33 -13.47
CA GLY A 204 -2.08 -18.94 -14.44
C GLY A 204 -1.93 -18.11 -15.72
N GLU A 205 -2.96 -17.38 -16.12
CA GLU A 205 -2.92 -16.53 -17.31
C GLU A 205 -2.06 -15.28 -17.05
N LEU A 206 -2.22 -14.64 -15.90
CA LEU A 206 -1.33 -13.56 -15.47
C LEU A 206 0.12 -14.04 -15.43
N GLN A 207 0.39 -15.19 -14.80
CA GLN A 207 1.75 -15.72 -14.74
C GLN A 207 2.33 -15.95 -16.14
N ALA A 208 1.55 -16.53 -17.07
CA ALA A 208 1.98 -16.73 -18.45
C ALA A 208 2.27 -15.41 -19.18
N ARG A 209 1.40 -14.39 -19.02
CA ARG A 209 1.64 -13.04 -19.58
C ARG A 209 2.92 -12.42 -19.03
N LEU A 210 3.15 -12.51 -17.73
CA LEU A 210 4.36 -11.96 -17.09
C LEU A 210 5.63 -12.68 -17.55
N ASN A 211 5.60 -14.02 -17.70
CA ASN A 211 6.70 -14.78 -18.28
C ASN A 211 7.03 -14.31 -19.69
N ASN A 212 6.02 -14.18 -20.54
CA ASN A 212 6.20 -13.73 -21.93
C ASN A 212 6.75 -12.29 -22.00
N ARG A 213 6.22 -11.38 -21.18
CA ARG A 213 6.74 -10.00 -21.10
C ARG A 213 8.18 -9.96 -20.61
N CYS A 214 8.52 -10.78 -19.61
CA CYS A 214 9.88 -10.85 -19.09
C CYS A 214 10.89 -11.37 -20.12
N MET A 215 10.53 -12.43 -20.86
CA MET A 215 11.33 -12.93 -21.97
C MET A 215 11.52 -11.91 -23.10
N ALA A 216 10.61 -10.94 -23.23
CA ALA A 216 10.67 -9.89 -24.24
C ALA A 216 11.38 -8.61 -23.78
N LEU A 217 11.89 -8.56 -22.54
CA LEU A 217 12.61 -7.38 -22.04
C LEU A 217 13.96 -7.21 -22.72
N ASP A 218 14.38 -5.95 -22.81
CA ASP A 218 15.73 -5.54 -23.13
C ASP A 218 16.35 -4.92 -21.88
N LEU A 219 17.29 -5.63 -21.27
CA LEU A 219 17.90 -5.24 -20.00
C LEU A 219 19.02 -4.22 -20.17
N ARG A 220 19.32 -3.74 -21.39
CA ARG A 220 20.26 -2.61 -21.55
C ARG A 220 19.78 -1.35 -20.83
N ASP A 221 18.46 -1.20 -20.71
CA ASP A 221 17.81 -0.10 -19.99
C ASP A 221 17.64 -0.39 -18.49
N LEU A 222 18.02 -1.59 -18.02
CA LEU A 222 17.96 -1.94 -16.60
C LEU A 222 19.01 -1.12 -15.83
N PRO A 223 18.62 -0.38 -14.77
CA PRO A 223 19.56 0.40 -13.98
C PRO A 223 20.72 -0.44 -13.42
N GLY A 224 21.94 -0.09 -13.84
CA GLY A 224 23.17 -0.79 -13.47
C GLY A 224 23.27 -2.22 -14.03
N PHE A 225 22.72 -2.44 -15.22
CA PHE A 225 22.96 -3.64 -16.02
C PHE A 225 24.45 -3.93 -16.21
N ILE A 226 24.81 -5.21 -16.15
CA ILE A 226 26.13 -5.73 -16.52
C ILE A 226 25.97 -6.88 -17.50
N ALA A 227 26.96 -7.10 -18.37
CA ALA A 227 26.94 -8.18 -19.35
C ALA A 227 26.84 -9.57 -18.67
N ASP A 228 26.13 -10.50 -19.32
CA ASP A 228 25.94 -11.89 -18.87
C ASP A 228 25.35 -12.00 -17.44
N GLN A 229 24.44 -11.10 -17.11
CA GLN A 229 23.84 -11.00 -15.79
C GLN A 229 22.72 -12.04 -15.58
N GLN A 230 22.76 -12.65 -14.40
CA GLN A 230 21.60 -13.31 -13.80
C GLN A 230 21.12 -12.51 -12.59
N GLY A 231 19.81 -12.52 -12.33
CA GLY A 231 19.25 -11.71 -11.26
C GLY A 231 17.90 -12.17 -10.74
N TYR A 232 17.50 -11.51 -9.66
CA TYR A 232 16.24 -11.75 -8.96
C TYR A 232 15.62 -10.42 -8.54
N THR A 233 14.30 -10.29 -8.71
CA THR A 233 13.51 -9.22 -8.10
C THR A 233 12.16 -9.73 -7.63
N ALA A 234 11.54 -8.99 -6.71
CA ALA A 234 10.21 -9.28 -6.19
C ALA A 234 9.33 -8.04 -6.28
N LEU A 235 8.14 -8.22 -6.85
CA LEU A 235 7.20 -7.13 -7.13
C LEU A 235 5.86 -7.45 -6.47
N ASP A 236 5.44 -6.61 -5.53
CA ASP A 236 4.11 -6.72 -4.94
C ASP A 236 3.06 -6.14 -5.91
N TYR A 237 1.92 -6.83 -6.06
CA TYR A 237 0.82 -6.41 -6.92
C TYR A 237 -0.53 -6.53 -6.20
N ALA A 238 -1.45 -5.64 -6.57
CA ALA A 238 -2.83 -5.62 -6.13
C ALA A 238 -3.68 -4.88 -7.18
N PRO A 239 -5.01 -5.09 -7.22
CA PRO A 239 -5.88 -4.47 -8.24
C PRO A 239 -5.78 -2.95 -8.31
N TRP A 240 -5.62 -2.27 -7.17
CA TRP A 240 -5.48 -0.80 -7.11
C TRP A 240 -4.09 -0.27 -7.45
N ARG A 241 -3.07 -1.15 -7.51
CA ARG A 241 -1.69 -0.76 -7.81
C ARG A 241 -1.41 -0.75 -9.30
N VAL A 242 -2.10 -1.59 -10.07
CA VAL A 242 -1.91 -1.77 -11.51
C VAL A 242 -3.03 -1.06 -12.27
N GLY A 243 -2.81 -0.71 -13.53
CA GLY A 243 -3.82 -0.08 -14.37
C GLY A 243 -4.16 1.38 -14.01
N GLN A 244 -3.40 2.02 -13.11
CA GLN A 244 -3.45 3.47 -12.94
C GLN A 244 -2.47 4.14 -13.94
N PRO A 245 -2.90 5.20 -14.65
CA PRO A 245 -2.10 5.89 -15.65
C PRO A 245 -0.81 6.48 -15.08
#